data_AF-A0AAD9PFP5-F1
#
_entry.id   AF-A0AAD9PFP5-F1
#
_cell.length_a   1.000
_cell.length_b   1.000
_cell.length_c   1.000
_cell.angle_alpha   90.00
_cell.angle_beta   90.00
_cell.angle_gamma   90.00
#
_symmetry.space_group_name_H-M   'P 1'
#
loop_
_entity.id
_entity.type
_entity.pdbx_description
1 polymer ?
#
loop_
_entity_poly.entity_id
_entity_poly.type
_entity_poly.pdbx_seq_one_letter_code
_entity_poly.pdbx_strand_id
1 'polypeptide(L)'
;MVTGFGNGAPATSCVNLSPTHAGITKQSAATNKYSLSVEEIDGAMNTRKDQPVIDYISVCVKGAKFQGILMQVRVVGKTEPVGTFDAKLPNNTKRMKCTADGDSVSHSKAEDKADPTCFTWKFHDTTTTEKLHAV
;
A
#
# COMPACT_ATOMS: atom_id res chain seq x y z
N MET A 1 -12.05 22.82 -3.00
CA MET A 1 -12.30 21.58 -2.24
C MET A 1 -12.16 20.43 -3.23
N VAL A 2 -11.33 19.42 -2.94
CA VAL A 2 -11.16 18.27 -3.85
C VAL A 2 -12.34 17.32 -3.61
N THR A 3 -13.14 17.03 -4.64
CA THR A 3 -14.15 15.97 -4.54
C THR A 3 -13.44 14.62 -4.66
N GLY A 4 -13.02 14.11 -3.49
CA GLY A 4 -12.46 12.77 -3.37
C GLY A 4 -13.52 11.69 -3.48
N PHE A 5 -13.11 10.46 -3.82
CA PHE A 5 -14.00 9.31 -3.64
C PHE A 5 -14.23 9.13 -2.14
N GLY A 6 -15.47 9.18 -1.65
CA GLY A 6 -15.73 9.14 -0.20
C GLY A 6 -15.45 7.78 0.46
N ASN A 7 -15.41 6.70 -0.33
CA ASN A 7 -15.30 5.32 0.13
C ASN A 7 -14.33 4.51 -0.75
N GLY A 8 -13.09 4.97 -0.84
CA GLY A 8 -12.00 4.27 -1.53
C GLY A 8 -11.84 4.63 -2.99
N ALA A 9 -10.63 4.40 -3.51
CA ALA A 9 -10.29 4.59 -4.91
C ALA A 9 -11.02 3.57 -5.81
N PRO A 10 -11.35 3.94 -7.05
CA PRO A 10 -11.92 3.01 -8.02
C PRO A 10 -10.86 1.97 -8.45
N ALA A 11 -11.30 0.76 -8.79
CA ALA A 11 -10.42 -0.31 -9.25
C ALA A 11 -9.65 0.06 -10.54
N THR A 12 -10.18 0.98 -11.35
CA THR A 12 -9.49 1.49 -12.54
C THR A 12 -8.21 2.26 -12.22
N SER A 13 -8.04 2.74 -10.98
CA SER A 13 -6.80 3.40 -10.52
C SER A 13 -5.69 2.42 -10.14
N CYS A 14 -5.96 1.11 -10.09
CA CYS A 14 -5.01 0.10 -9.63
C CYS A 14 -3.75 -0.01 -10.48
N VAL A 15 -3.80 0.30 -11.78
CA VAL A 15 -2.65 0.11 -12.67
C VAL A 15 -1.62 1.22 -12.48
N ASN A 16 -2.06 2.47 -12.58
CA ASN A 16 -1.17 3.63 -12.58
C ASN A 16 -1.06 4.32 -11.21
N LEU A 17 -1.83 3.89 -10.21
CA LEU A 17 -1.91 4.44 -8.84
C LEU A 17 -2.04 5.96 -8.81
N SER A 18 -2.57 6.54 -9.89
CA SER A 18 -2.60 7.98 -10.07
C SER A 18 -3.88 8.51 -9.45
N PRO A 19 -3.80 9.48 -8.51
CA PRO A 19 -4.99 10.16 -8.01
C PRO A 19 -5.65 10.90 -9.18
N THR A 20 -6.90 10.55 -9.51
CA THR A 20 -7.65 11.18 -10.61
C THR A 20 -8.76 12.08 -10.07
N HIS A 21 -8.40 13.01 -9.19
CA HIS A 21 -9.36 14.00 -8.70
C HIS A 21 -9.51 15.16 -9.70
N ALA A 22 -10.75 15.53 -9.98
CA ALA A 22 -11.04 16.61 -10.93
C ALA A 22 -10.43 17.94 -10.46
N GLY A 23 -9.73 18.62 -11.37
CA GLY A 23 -9.16 19.95 -11.13
C GLY A 23 -7.92 19.98 -10.24
N ILE A 24 -7.29 18.83 -9.97
CA ILE A 24 -6.08 18.75 -9.13
C ILE A 24 -4.90 18.21 -9.92
N THR A 25 -3.80 18.93 -9.82
CA THR A 25 -2.52 18.54 -10.41
C THR A 25 -1.76 17.61 -9.47
N LYS A 26 -1.07 16.61 -10.03
CA LYS A 26 -0.18 15.72 -9.27
C LYS A 26 0.85 16.54 -8.49
N GLN A 27 1.06 16.21 -7.22
CA GLN A 27 2.10 16.81 -6.40
C GLN A 27 3.49 16.45 -6.95
N SER A 28 4.41 17.41 -6.95
CA SER A 28 5.81 17.17 -7.30
C SER A 28 6.56 16.49 -6.16
N ALA A 29 7.64 15.78 -6.48
CA ALA A 29 8.52 15.19 -5.46
C ALA A 29 9.07 16.26 -4.48
N ALA A 30 9.38 17.46 -4.96
CA ALA A 30 9.88 18.57 -4.14
C ALA A 30 8.86 19.10 -3.12
N THR A 31 7.56 18.91 -3.40
CA THR A 31 6.46 19.36 -2.54
C THR A 31 5.82 18.22 -1.74
N ASN A 32 6.29 16.99 -1.93
CA ASN A 32 5.73 15.81 -1.28
C ASN A 32 5.90 15.91 0.25
N LYS A 33 4.80 15.70 0.98
CA LYS A 33 4.75 15.72 2.46
C LYS A 33 4.62 14.32 3.05
N TYR A 34 4.66 13.29 2.20
CA TYR A 34 4.40 11.90 2.58
C TYR A 34 5.59 11.04 2.20
N SER A 35 5.87 10.04 3.02
CA SER A 35 6.87 9.01 2.75
C SER A 35 6.34 7.63 3.12
N LEU A 36 6.84 6.61 2.43
CA LEU A 36 6.61 5.22 2.77
C LEU A 36 7.86 4.69 3.48
N SER A 37 7.68 4.06 4.64
CA SER A 37 8.71 3.22 5.24
C SER A 37 8.26 1.77 5.20
N VAL A 38 9.16 0.89 4.77
CA VAL A 38 8.94 -0.55 4.70
C VAL A 38 9.93 -1.21 5.64
N GLU A 39 9.43 -2.02 6.56
CA GLU A 39 10.22 -2.73 7.56
C GLU A 39 9.81 -4.21 7.54
N GLU A 40 10.78 -5.11 7.55
CA GLU A 40 10.52 -6.53 7.76
C GLU A 40 10.02 -6.75 9.19
N ILE A 41 9.04 -7.63 9.37
CA ILE A 41 8.55 -7.97 10.71
C ILE A 41 9.39 -9.15 11.21
N ASP A 42 10.34 -8.88 12.11
CA ASP A 42 11.23 -9.89 12.71
C ASP A 42 10.43 -11.09 13.26
N GLY A 43 10.86 -12.31 12.90
CA GLY A 43 10.19 -13.57 13.25
C GLY A 43 9.26 -14.14 12.16
N ALA A 44 9.03 -13.41 11.07
CA ALA A 44 8.40 -13.89 9.83
C ALA A 44 9.32 -14.81 8.99
N MET A 45 10.29 -15.46 9.62
CA MET A 45 11.40 -16.12 8.94
C MET A 45 10.98 -17.53 8.50
N ASN A 46 10.71 -17.69 7.21
CA ASN A 46 10.68 -19.01 6.58
C ASN A 46 12.06 -19.65 6.78
N THR A 47 12.13 -20.82 7.40
CA THR A 47 13.35 -21.48 7.89
C THR A 47 14.23 -22.11 6.79
N ARG A 48 14.22 -21.56 5.57
CA ARG A 48 15.14 -21.99 4.50
C ARG A 48 16.48 -21.27 4.67
N LYS A 49 17.49 -22.04 5.09
CA LYS A 49 18.87 -21.61 5.43
C LYS A 49 19.63 -20.91 4.29
N ASP A 50 19.04 -20.81 3.11
CA ASP A 50 19.68 -20.44 1.85
C ASP A 50 18.99 -19.28 1.09
N GLN A 51 17.86 -18.74 1.60
CA GLN A 51 17.13 -17.64 0.95
C GLN A 51 16.44 -16.74 2.00
N PRO A 52 16.62 -15.40 1.97
CA PRO A 52 15.77 -14.50 2.74
C PRO A 52 14.38 -14.48 2.10
N VAL A 53 13.47 -15.31 2.58
CA VAL A 53 12.05 -15.25 2.19
C VAL A 53 11.38 -14.25 3.13
N ILE A 54 10.95 -13.11 2.58
CA ILE A 54 10.18 -12.11 3.32
C ILE A 54 8.73 -12.59 3.36
N ASP A 55 8.28 -13.16 4.48
CA ASP A 55 6.88 -13.59 4.60
C ASP A 55 5.95 -12.42 4.96
N TYR A 56 6.42 -11.46 5.77
CA TYR A 56 5.63 -10.31 6.23
C TYR A 56 6.46 -9.02 6.31
N ILE A 57 5.84 -7.91 5.91
CA ILE A 57 6.39 -6.56 6.07
C ILE A 57 5.34 -5.63 6.70
N SER A 58 5.84 -4.60 7.38
CA SER A 58 5.08 -3.43 7.79
C SER A 58 5.32 -2.31 6.78
N VAL A 59 4.25 -1.81 6.17
CA VAL A 59 4.29 -0.65 5.27
C VAL A 59 3.62 0.52 5.98
N CYS A 60 4.38 1.55 6.32
CA CYS A 60 3.86 2.74 7.00
C CYS A 60 3.90 3.98 6.12
N VAL A 61 2.77 4.67 6.06
CA VAL A 61 2.67 6.03 5.51
C VAL A 61 2.96 7.01 6.63
N LYS A 62 3.97 7.86 6.42
CA LYS A 62 4.44 8.88 7.37
C LYS A 62 4.31 10.28 6.77
N GLY A 63 4.04 11.28 7.60
CA GLY A 63 4.08 12.70 7.22
C GLY A 63 2.81 13.47 7.58
N ALA A 64 2.32 14.30 6.66
CA ALA A 64 1.09 15.05 6.93
C ALA A 64 -0.13 14.12 7.12
N LYS A 65 -1.22 14.64 7.71
CA LYS A 65 -2.50 13.92 7.70
C LYS A 65 -3.00 13.76 6.25
N PHE A 66 -3.64 12.63 5.97
CA PHE A 66 -4.26 12.33 4.69
C PHE A 66 -5.62 11.66 4.91
N GLN A 67 -6.50 11.75 3.92
CA GLN A 67 -7.88 11.22 3.98
C GLN A 67 -8.15 10.13 2.94
N GLY A 68 -7.30 10.04 1.92
CA GLY A 68 -7.39 9.05 0.85
C GLY A 68 -6.05 8.38 0.60
N ILE A 69 -6.10 7.10 0.26
CA ILE A 69 -4.92 6.31 -0.13
C ILE A 69 -5.34 5.26 -1.14
N LEU A 70 -4.41 4.90 -2.02
CA LEU A 70 -4.41 3.67 -2.79
C LEU A 70 -2.98 3.15 -2.73
N MET A 71 -2.78 1.95 -2.19
CA MET A 71 -1.44 1.41 -1.98
C MET A 71 -1.38 -0.06 -2.36
N GLN A 72 -0.24 -0.45 -2.95
CA GLN A 72 0.08 -1.80 -3.39
C GLN A 72 1.51 -2.16 -3.02
N VAL A 73 1.78 -3.46 -2.94
CA VAL A 73 3.15 -3.98 -2.95
C VAL A 73 3.37 -4.67 -4.30
N ARG A 74 4.45 -4.32 -5.00
CA ARG A 74 4.78 -4.84 -6.33
C ARG A 74 6.22 -5.30 -6.38
N VAL A 75 6.49 -6.21 -7.30
CA VAL A 75 7.86 -6.49 -7.76
C VAL A 75 8.39 -5.25 -8.50
N VAL A 76 9.64 -4.86 -8.23
CA VAL A 76 10.29 -3.74 -8.92
C VAL A 76 10.26 -3.95 -10.43
N GLY A 77 9.71 -2.99 -11.16
CA GLY A 77 9.58 -3.04 -12.62
C GLY A 77 8.32 -3.74 -13.13
N LYS A 78 7.44 -4.21 -12.24
CA LYS A 78 6.12 -4.76 -12.58
C LYS A 78 4.99 -3.84 -12.12
N THR A 79 3.83 -3.98 -12.76
CA THR A 79 2.61 -3.23 -12.41
C THR A 79 1.61 -4.04 -11.61
N GLU A 80 1.77 -5.37 -11.57
CA GLU A 80 0.85 -6.24 -10.86
C GLU A 80 1.16 -6.26 -9.36
N PRO A 81 0.14 -6.14 -8.49
CA PRO A 81 0.33 -6.31 -7.06
C PRO A 81 0.65 -7.77 -6.74
N VAL A 82 1.42 -7.94 -5.67
CA VAL A 82 1.76 -9.26 -5.12
C VAL A 82 1.41 -9.32 -3.65
N GLY A 83 1.18 -10.52 -3.13
CA GLY A 83 0.80 -10.73 -1.74
C GLY A 83 -0.58 -10.16 -1.38
N THR A 84 -0.84 -10.02 -0.08
CA THR A 84 -2.07 -9.42 0.44
C THR A 84 -1.83 -8.66 1.73
N PHE A 85 -2.55 -7.57 1.94
CA PHE A 85 -2.66 -6.89 3.22
C PHE A 85 -3.50 -7.69 4.22
N ASP A 86 -3.14 -7.60 5.49
CA ASP A 86 -3.86 -8.23 6.60
C ASP A 86 -5.31 -7.69 6.69
N ALA A 87 -6.23 -8.51 7.19
CA ALA A 87 -7.61 -8.10 7.43
C ALA A 87 -7.71 -7.08 8.58
N LYS A 88 -6.79 -7.14 9.55
CA LYS A 88 -6.71 -6.16 10.63
C LYS A 88 -6.02 -4.89 10.12
N LEU A 89 -6.81 -3.93 9.67
CA LEU A 89 -6.32 -2.67 9.10
C LEU A 89 -6.45 -1.48 10.06
N PRO A 90 -5.67 -0.40 9.86
CA PRO A 90 -5.90 0.88 10.52
C PRO A 90 -7.31 1.43 10.31
N ASN A 91 -7.76 2.24 11.26
CA ASN A 91 -9.06 2.91 11.18
C ASN A 91 -9.23 3.68 9.87
N ASN A 92 -10.45 3.70 9.33
CA ASN A 92 -10.81 4.42 8.12
C ASN A 92 -10.07 3.96 6.85
N THR A 93 -9.57 2.71 6.85
CA THR A 93 -9.01 2.03 5.68
C THR A 93 -9.75 0.72 5.41
N LYS A 94 -9.54 0.14 4.23
CA LYS A 94 -10.11 -1.14 3.80
C LYS A 94 -9.21 -1.84 2.80
N ARG A 95 -9.31 -3.17 2.76
CA ARG A 95 -8.79 -3.98 1.67
C ARG A 95 -9.60 -3.69 0.42
N MET A 96 -8.94 -3.75 -0.72
CA MET A 96 -9.60 -3.71 -2.02
C MET A 96 -9.00 -4.79 -2.91
N LYS A 97 -9.73 -5.09 -3.97
CA LYS A 97 -9.30 -6.03 -5.00
C LYS A 97 -8.94 -5.25 -6.25
N CYS A 98 -7.65 -5.20 -6.57
CA CYS A 98 -7.20 -4.76 -7.87
C CYS A 98 -7.14 -5.94 -8.85
N THR A 99 -6.45 -7.00 -8.46
CA THR A 99 -6.31 -8.26 -9.18
C THR A 99 -6.85 -9.42 -8.32
N ALA A 100 -6.43 -9.51 -7.05
CA ALA A 100 -6.86 -10.49 -6.05
C ALA A 100 -7.40 -9.83 -4.77
N ASP A 101 -8.19 -10.56 -3.97
CA ASP A 101 -8.75 -9.99 -2.73
C ASP A 101 -7.66 -9.57 -1.75
N GLY A 102 -7.67 -8.30 -1.35
CA GLY A 102 -6.72 -7.77 -0.37
C GLY A 102 -5.31 -7.53 -0.89
N ASP A 103 -5.09 -7.59 -2.20
CA ASP A 103 -3.80 -7.26 -2.82
C ASP A 103 -3.44 -5.76 -2.76
N SER A 104 -4.41 -4.94 -2.36
CA SER A 104 -4.32 -3.50 -2.32
C SER A 104 -5.13 -2.95 -1.15
N VAL A 105 -4.80 -1.74 -0.69
CA VAL A 105 -5.58 -1.03 0.34
C VAL A 105 -6.01 0.34 -0.13
N SER A 106 -7.17 0.79 0.36
CA SER A 106 -7.67 2.14 0.15
C SER A 106 -8.35 2.67 1.41
N HIS A 107 -8.80 3.92 1.40
CA HIS A 107 -9.60 4.48 2.49
C HIS A 107 -11.03 3.91 2.45
N SER A 108 -11.64 3.70 3.63
CA SER A 108 -13.07 3.38 3.75
C SER A 108 -13.93 4.62 4.02
N LYS A 109 -13.30 5.69 4.53
CA LYS A 109 -13.92 6.99 4.77
C LYS A 109 -12.95 8.12 4.49
N ALA A 110 -13.47 9.27 4.06
CA ALA A 110 -12.72 10.52 3.91
C ALA A 110 -12.49 11.22 5.27
N GLU A 111 -11.93 10.48 6.22
CA GLU A 111 -11.53 10.96 7.54
C GLU A 111 -10.01 10.91 7.67
N ASP A 112 -9.43 11.77 8.49
CA ASP A 112 -7.99 11.81 8.73
C ASP A 112 -7.48 10.45 9.24
N LYS A 113 -6.38 9.98 8.66
CA LYS A 113 -5.65 8.81 9.15
C LYS A 113 -4.56 9.24 10.13
N ALA A 114 -4.14 8.29 10.98
CA ALA A 114 -3.08 8.51 11.96
C ALA A 114 -1.72 8.75 11.27
N ASP A 115 -0.78 9.34 11.98
CA ASP A 115 0.61 9.45 11.54
C ASP A 115 1.51 8.81 12.61
N PRO A 116 2.20 7.69 12.32
CA PRO A 116 2.14 6.91 11.07
C PRO A 116 0.84 6.10 10.93
N THR A 117 0.46 5.79 9.68
CA THR A 117 -0.55 4.75 9.39
C THR A 117 0.17 3.53 8.81
N CYS A 118 0.19 2.43 9.56
CA CYS A 118 0.92 1.21 9.20
C CYS A 118 0.02 0.05 8.81
N PHE A 119 0.41 -0.68 7.79
CA PHE A 119 -0.29 -1.83 7.25
C PHE A 119 0.62 -3.05 7.28
N THR A 120 0.12 -4.16 7.79
CA THR A 120 0.80 -5.45 7.66
C THR A 120 0.47 -6.04 6.29
N TRP A 121 1.50 -6.47 5.58
CA TRP A 121 1.37 -7.16 4.31
C TRP A 121 2.09 -8.51 4.36
N LYS A 122 1.51 -9.49 3.68
CA LYS A 122 1.99 -10.87 3.60
C LYS A 122 2.33 -11.24 2.15
N PHE A 123 3.50 -11.81 1.95
CA PHE A 123 3.86 -12.40 0.67
C PHE A 123 3.31 -13.81 0.52
N HIS A 124 2.88 -14.17 -0.70
CA HIS A 124 2.35 -15.51 -1.00
C HIS A 124 3.26 -16.34 -1.90
N ASP A 125 4.28 -15.75 -2.53
CA ASP A 125 5.19 -16.48 -3.42
C ASP A 125 6.56 -16.70 -2.78
N THR A 126 6.73 -17.86 -2.15
CA THR A 126 7.99 -18.20 -1.46
C THR A 126 9.20 -18.47 -2.37
N THR A 127 9.09 -18.24 -3.69
CA THR A 127 10.15 -18.54 -4.68
C THR A 127 10.79 -17.31 -5.30
N THR A 128 10.19 -16.12 -5.12
CA THR A 128 10.68 -14.89 -5.71
C THR A 128 11.79 -14.28 -4.84
N THR A 129 13.02 -14.20 -5.38
CA THR A 129 14.15 -13.43 -4.81
C THR A 129 14.18 -11.97 -5.27
N GLU A 130 13.16 -11.56 -6.02
CA GLU A 130 13.10 -10.23 -6.61
C GLU A 130 12.80 -9.16 -5.56
N LYS A 131 13.36 -7.96 -5.76
CA LYS A 131 13.14 -6.84 -4.85
C LYS A 131 11.69 -6.37 -4.94
N LEU A 132 11.06 -6.21 -3.79
CA LEU A 132 9.71 -5.67 -3.64
C LEU A 132 9.76 -4.18 -3.32
N HIS A 133 8.71 -3.46 -3.70
CA HIS A 133 8.46 -2.10 -3.23
C HIS A 133 6.99 -1.87 -2.87
N ALA A 134 6.75 -0.93 -1.95
CA ALA A 134 5.42 -0.39 -1.73
C ALA A 134 5.26 0.90 -2.55
N VAL A 135 4.11 1.04 -3.20
CA VAL A 135 3.76 2.17 -4.07
C VAL A 135 2.35 2.66 -3.80
#